data_AF-A0A0G1DWU4-F1
#
_entry.id   AF-A0A0G1DWU4-F1
#
_cell.length_a   1.000
_cell.length_b   1.000
_cell.length_c   1.000
_cell.angle_alpha   90.00
_cell.angle_beta   90.00
_cell.angle_gamma   90.00
#
_symmetry.space_group_name_H-M   'P 1'
#
loop_
_entity.id
_entity.type
_entity.pdbx_description
1 polymer ?
#
loop_
_entity_poly.entity_id
_entity_poly.type
_entity_poly.pdbx_seq_one_letter_code
_entity_poly.pdbx_strand_id
1 'polypeptide(L)'
;MSHHEIPTGEKEARFAAQSVIVARILENGMRAYSEEITDLDAAFSTDDKVIRCIDEGTPGGVHLAGSGILMDAAQLTASLRAMGATGITSHSHCGAAGLYAKAQGLDPSKSDEYGREFAEKLSAETGVPYAGHIDELARPEEFHDAIACYYDMSGSFDPSHVADLPKGFVVSRKFLPAEYAQKELEIAISIAVGDHGYGELITAENPFLVVVVGGDGNALKEAREIVKKFGDKVRVETL
;
A
#
# COMPACT_ATOMS: atom_id res chain seq x y z
N MET A 1 -21.61 -15.12 5.97
CA MET A 1 -20.23 -15.64 5.93
C MET A 1 -19.70 -15.50 7.34
N SER A 2 -19.25 -16.58 7.97
CA SER A 2 -18.62 -16.47 9.30
C SER A 2 -17.24 -15.87 9.09
N HIS A 3 -17.03 -14.64 9.59
CA HIS A 3 -15.69 -14.09 9.75
C HIS A 3 -14.93 -15.05 10.66
N HIS A 4 -13.98 -15.80 10.11
CA HIS A 4 -13.08 -16.62 10.88
C HIS A 4 -12.01 -15.70 11.45
N GLU A 5 -12.41 -14.91 12.46
CA GLU A 5 -11.53 -14.01 13.18
C GLU A 5 -10.21 -14.74 13.46
N ILE A 6 -9.13 -14.21 12.89
CA ILE A 6 -7.81 -14.76 13.13
C ILE A 6 -7.57 -14.74 14.63
N PRO A 7 -7.16 -15.88 15.23
CA PRO A 7 -6.96 -15.94 16.67
C PRO A 7 -6.09 -14.77 17.11
N THR A 8 -6.52 -14.02 18.12
CA THR A 8 -5.85 -12.80 18.60
C THR A 8 -4.33 -13.01 18.77
N GLY A 9 -3.91 -14.21 19.20
CA GLY A 9 -2.50 -14.56 19.35
C GLY A 9 -1.68 -14.60 18.06
N GLU A 10 -2.25 -14.92 16.88
CA GLU A 10 -1.51 -14.86 15.62
C GLU A 10 -1.27 -13.40 15.18
N LYS A 11 -2.29 -12.54 15.31
CA LYS A 11 -2.19 -11.10 15.01
C LYS A 11 -1.11 -10.44 15.89
N GLU A 12 -1.15 -10.72 17.20
CA GLU A 12 -0.14 -10.24 18.16
C GLU A 12 1.27 -10.77 17.85
N ALA A 13 1.41 -12.05 17.50
CA ALA A 13 2.70 -12.65 17.16
C ALA A 13 3.32 -12.01 15.91
N ARG A 14 2.52 -11.79 14.85
CA ARG A 14 2.96 -11.11 13.62
C ARG A 14 3.33 -9.66 13.89
N PHE A 15 2.55 -8.96 14.72
CA PHE A 15 2.87 -7.60 15.14
C PHE A 15 4.21 -7.57 15.86
N ALA A 16 4.38 -8.40 16.90
CA ALA A 16 5.61 -8.46 17.69
C ALA A 16 6.86 -8.77 16.85
N ALA A 17 6.74 -9.66 15.85
CA ALA A 17 7.85 -9.96 14.94
C ALA A 17 8.32 -8.72 14.16
N GLN A 18 7.39 -7.91 13.66
CA GLN A 18 7.72 -6.67 12.95
C GLN A 18 8.11 -5.52 13.89
N SER A 19 7.58 -5.50 15.12
CA SER A 19 7.93 -4.48 16.14
C SER A 19 9.43 -4.48 16.48
N VAL A 20 10.13 -5.60 16.33
CA VAL A 20 11.60 -5.65 16.50
C VAL A 20 12.30 -4.78 15.45
N ILE A 21 11.86 -4.83 14.20
CA ILE A 21 12.39 -3.99 13.12
C ILE A 21 12.02 -2.53 13.38
N VAL A 22 10.75 -2.27 13.73
CA VAL A 22 10.29 -0.91 14.04
C VAL A 22 11.10 -0.30 15.18
N ALA A 23 11.35 -1.04 16.28
CA ALA A 23 12.15 -0.55 17.40
C ALA A 23 13.56 -0.10 16.97
N ARG A 24 14.24 -0.88 16.12
CA ARG A 24 15.56 -0.50 15.56
C ARG A 24 15.48 0.76 14.71
N ILE A 25 14.43 0.91 13.90
CA ILE A 25 14.18 2.14 13.14
C ILE A 25 13.93 3.32 14.08
N LEU A 26 13.19 3.15 15.19
CA LEU A 26 12.90 4.24 16.11
C LEU A 26 14.13 4.77 16.85
N GLU A 27 15.14 3.91 17.11
CA GLU A 27 16.37 4.27 17.81
C GLU A 27 17.17 5.34 17.07
N ASN A 28 17.41 5.16 15.76
CA ASN A 28 18.31 6.02 14.99
C ASN A 28 17.70 6.58 13.68
N GLY A 29 16.46 6.22 13.36
CA GLY A 29 15.76 6.59 12.14
C GLY A 29 15.97 5.58 11.00
N MET A 30 15.06 5.62 10.02
CA MET A 30 15.06 4.67 8.89
C MET A 30 16.33 4.74 8.05
N ARG A 31 16.87 5.94 7.86
CA ARG A 31 18.12 6.13 7.11
C ARG A 31 19.29 5.39 7.76
N ALA A 32 19.47 5.52 9.08
CA ALA A 32 20.55 4.81 9.77
C ALA A 32 20.31 3.30 9.72
N TYR A 33 19.07 2.87 9.95
CA TYR A 33 18.69 1.46 9.85
C TYR A 33 18.97 0.87 8.46
N SER A 34 18.72 1.63 7.39
CA SER A 34 18.95 1.18 6.01
C SER A 34 20.42 0.90 5.68
N GLU A 35 21.38 1.48 6.42
CA GLU A 35 22.80 1.18 6.27
C GLU A 35 23.17 -0.21 6.82
N GLU A 36 22.30 -0.81 7.64
CA GLU A 36 22.48 -2.14 8.23
C GLU A 36 21.84 -3.25 7.37
N ILE A 37 20.97 -2.89 6.42
CA ILE A 37 20.25 -3.82 5.56
C ILE A 37 21.19 -4.33 4.47
N THR A 38 21.36 -5.65 4.41
CA THR A 38 22.08 -6.27 3.30
C THR A 38 21.19 -6.28 2.06
N ASP A 39 21.73 -5.85 0.92
CA ASP A 39 21.05 -5.85 -0.38
C ASP A 39 19.80 -4.95 -0.48
N LEU A 40 19.83 -3.80 0.20
CA LEU A 40 18.77 -2.78 0.09
C LEU A 40 18.48 -2.38 -1.37
N ASP A 41 19.49 -2.39 -2.24
CA ASP A 41 19.35 -2.06 -3.67
C ASP A 41 18.34 -2.97 -4.38
N ALA A 42 18.13 -4.21 -3.92
CA ALA A 42 17.11 -5.12 -4.47
C ALA A 42 15.68 -4.57 -4.30
N ALA A 43 15.44 -3.76 -3.26
CA ALA A 43 14.16 -3.09 -3.07
C ALA A 43 13.91 -1.97 -4.08
N PHE A 44 14.89 -1.54 -4.88
CA PHE A 44 14.71 -0.49 -5.91
C PHE A 44 14.50 -1.06 -7.32
N SER A 45 14.10 -2.33 -7.40
CA SER A 45 13.71 -3.02 -8.62
C SER A 45 12.31 -3.60 -8.48
N THR A 46 11.48 -3.43 -9.50
CA THR A 46 10.18 -4.11 -9.60
C THR A 46 10.27 -5.24 -10.62
N ASP A 47 9.61 -6.37 -10.34
CA ASP A 47 9.59 -7.52 -11.27
C ASP A 47 8.94 -7.19 -12.63
N ASP A 48 7.99 -6.25 -12.61
CA ASP A 48 7.25 -5.83 -13.79
C ASP A 48 6.75 -4.37 -13.65
N LYS A 49 5.93 -3.93 -14.61
CA LYS A 49 5.19 -2.66 -14.60
C LYS A 49 3.68 -2.92 -14.61
N VAL A 50 3.25 -4.02 -13.99
CA VAL A 50 1.84 -4.36 -13.84
C VAL A 50 1.25 -3.53 -12.71
N ILE A 51 0.13 -2.87 -13.00
CA ILE A 51 -0.61 -2.07 -12.03
C ILE A 51 -1.36 -3.00 -11.09
N ARG A 52 -1.19 -2.75 -9.80
CA ARG A 52 -1.80 -3.52 -8.72
C ARG A 52 -2.20 -2.63 -7.55
N CYS A 53 -2.89 -3.21 -6.57
CA CYS A 53 -3.36 -2.49 -5.39
C CYS A 53 -2.20 -2.01 -4.51
N ILE A 54 -2.41 -0.99 -3.66
CA ILE A 54 -1.44 -0.64 -2.60
C ILE A 54 -1.31 -1.73 -1.52
N ASP A 55 -2.22 -2.71 -1.53
CA ASP A 55 -2.26 -3.86 -0.62
C ASP A 55 -0.89 -4.56 -0.53
N GLU A 56 -0.40 -4.73 0.69
CA GLU A 56 0.89 -5.35 1.01
C GLU A 56 0.97 -6.83 0.61
N GLY A 57 -0.18 -7.45 0.33
CA GLY A 57 -0.31 -8.80 -0.21
C GLY A 57 -0.14 -8.88 -1.73
N THR A 58 0.11 -7.76 -2.42
CA THR A 58 0.29 -7.71 -3.88
C THR A 58 1.71 -7.26 -4.26
N PRO A 59 2.79 -8.01 -3.91
CA PRO A 59 4.19 -7.59 -4.15
C PRO A 59 4.48 -7.43 -5.64
N GLY A 60 5.43 -6.57 -6.04
CA GLY A 60 5.80 -6.32 -7.45
C GLY A 60 5.17 -5.08 -8.09
N GLY A 61 5.50 -4.80 -9.35
CA GLY A 61 4.78 -3.84 -10.19
C GLY A 61 4.69 -2.39 -9.69
N VAL A 62 3.56 -1.74 -9.97
CA VAL A 62 3.30 -0.33 -9.60
C VAL A 62 1.95 -0.24 -8.89
N HIS A 63 1.91 0.46 -7.76
CA HIS A 63 0.81 0.36 -6.81
C HIS A 63 -0.11 1.58 -6.82
N LEU A 64 -1.41 1.31 -6.96
CA LEU A 64 -2.52 2.26 -6.86
C LEU A 64 -3.70 1.55 -6.19
N ALA A 65 -4.41 2.19 -5.28
CA ALA A 65 -5.52 1.61 -4.54
C ALA A 65 -6.57 1.03 -5.51
N GLY A 66 -6.81 -0.29 -5.42
CA GLY A 66 -7.68 -1.02 -6.33
C GLY A 66 -7.31 -0.86 -7.80
N SER A 67 -6.01 -0.80 -8.11
CA SER A 67 -5.49 -0.57 -9.47
C SER A 67 -5.99 0.75 -10.09
N GLY A 68 -6.26 1.75 -9.24
CA GLY A 68 -6.71 3.08 -9.65
C GLY A 68 -8.23 3.27 -9.67
N ILE A 69 -9.02 2.33 -9.16
CA ILE A 69 -10.50 2.42 -9.17
C ILE A 69 -11.07 3.66 -8.45
N LEU A 70 -10.28 4.27 -7.56
CA LEU A 70 -10.66 5.47 -6.83
C LEU A 70 -10.20 6.78 -7.49
N MET A 71 -9.45 6.69 -8.60
CA MET A 71 -8.90 7.83 -9.33
C MET A 71 -9.85 8.27 -10.45
N ASP A 72 -9.82 9.56 -10.78
CA ASP A 72 -10.43 10.06 -12.01
C ASP A 72 -9.82 9.36 -13.26
N ALA A 73 -10.65 9.03 -14.24
CA ALA A 73 -10.25 8.26 -15.41
C ALA A 73 -9.19 8.97 -16.27
N ALA A 74 -9.23 10.30 -16.38
CA ALA A 74 -8.24 11.05 -17.16
C ALA A 74 -6.89 11.07 -16.44
N GLN A 75 -6.90 11.27 -15.12
CA GLN A 75 -5.70 11.18 -14.28
C GLN A 75 -5.10 9.77 -14.32
N LEU A 76 -5.93 8.74 -14.26
CA LEU A 76 -5.49 7.35 -14.30
C LEU A 76 -4.83 7.03 -15.64
N THR A 77 -5.48 7.39 -16.75
CA THR A 77 -4.91 7.20 -18.09
C THR A 77 -3.56 7.90 -18.25
N ALA A 78 -3.40 9.12 -17.71
CA ALA A 78 -2.12 9.83 -17.73
C ALA A 78 -1.05 9.11 -16.88
N SER A 79 -1.44 8.62 -15.70
CA SER A 79 -0.56 7.90 -14.78
C SER A 79 -0.07 6.59 -15.39
N LEU A 80 -0.98 5.78 -15.98
CA LEU A 80 -0.65 4.52 -16.67
C LEU A 80 0.40 4.72 -17.78
N ARG A 81 0.25 5.79 -18.57
CA ARG A 81 1.22 6.14 -19.62
C ARG A 81 2.57 6.55 -19.03
N ALA A 82 2.57 7.36 -17.98
CA ALA A 82 3.80 7.81 -17.32
C ALA A 82 4.56 6.65 -16.66
N MET A 83 3.85 5.64 -16.16
CA MET A 83 4.42 4.42 -15.58
C MET A 83 5.00 3.47 -16.64
N GLY A 84 4.53 3.56 -17.88
CA GLY A 84 4.77 2.53 -18.89
C GLY A 84 4.09 1.22 -18.51
N ALA A 85 2.83 1.29 -18.05
CA ALA A 85 2.08 0.14 -17.54
C ALA A 85 2.01 -1.00 -18.57
N THR A 86 2.37 -2.22 -18.14
CA THR A 86 2.37 -3.42 -18.99
C THR A 86 1.22 -4.36 -18.72
N GLY A 87 0.47 -4.13 -17.65
CA GLY A 87 -0.72 -4.88 -17.30
C GLY A 87 -1.52 -4.22 -16.19
N ILE A 88 -2.76 -4.65 -15.99
CA ILE A 88 -3.63 -4.21 -14.90
C ILE A 88 -4.16 -5.46 -14.20
N THR A 89 -4.09 -5.53 -12.87
CA THR A 89 -4.71 -6.61 -12.10
C THR A 89 -5.90 -6.13 -11.30
N SER A 90 -6.70 -7.08 -10.84
CA SER A 90 -7.58 -6.92 -9.69
C SER A 90 -7.23 -8.00 -8.66
N HIS A 91 -7.77 -7.92 -7.44
CA HIS A 91 -7.54 -8.97 -6.43
C HIS A 91 -8.76 -9.16 -5.54
N SER A 92 -8.83 -10.31 -4.87
CA SER A 92 -9.91 -10.63 -3.94
C SER A 92 -9.89 -9.74 -2.70
N HIS A 93 -11.07 -9.50 -2.13
CA HIS A 93 -11.31 -8.68 -0.94
C HIS A 93 -10.76 -7.25 -1.03
N CYS A 94 -10.87 -6.63 -2.20
CA CYS A 94 -10.30 -5.31 -2.45
C CYS A 94 -11.10 -4.18 -1.75
N GLY A 95 -10.53 -3.65 -0.66
CA GLY A 95 -11.14 -2.54 0.09
C GLY A 95 -11.39 -1.29 -0.75
N ALA A 96 -10.52 -0.97 -1.70
CA ALA A 96 -10.70 0.16 -2.62
C ALA A 96 -11.92 -0.02 -3.54
N ALA A 97 -12.17 -1.24 -4.01
CA ALA A 97 -13.37 -1.53 -4.78
C ALA A 97 -14.65 -1.47 -3.91
N GLY A 98 -14.56 -1.88 -2.64
CA GLY A 98 -15.63 -1.66 -1.66
C GLY A 98 -15.93 -0.18 -1.40
N LEU A 99 -14.91 0.68 -1.33
CA LEU A 99 -15.06 2.14 -1.23
C LEU A 99 -15.71 2.73 -2.49
N TYR A 100 -15.29 2.28 -3.67
CA TYR A 100 -15.91 2.65 -4.94
C TYR A 100 -17.40 2.28 -4.95
N ALA A 101 -17.74 1.04 -4.59
CA ALA A 101 -19.12 0.58 -4.53
C ALA A 101 -19.99 1.48 -3.64
N LYS A 102 -19.52 1.78 -2.43
CA LYS A 102 -20.21 2.69 -1.50
C LYS A 102 -20.42 4.07 -2.10
N ALA A 103 -19.39 4.64 -2.74
CA ALA A 103 -19.47 5.96 -3.36
C ALA A 103 -20.47 6.02 -4.53
N GLN A 104 -20.67 4.91 -5.24
CA GLN A 104 -21.62 4.78 -6.35
C GLN A 104 -23.02 4.32 -5.90
N GLY A 105 -23.26 4.09 -4.60
CA GLY A 105 -24.52 3.54 -4.10
C GLY A 105 -24.77 2.08 -4.53
N LEU A 106 -23.71 1.34 -4.83
CA LEU A 106 -23.72 -0.08 -5.19
C LEU A 106 -23.53 -0.96 -3.95
N ASP A 107 -23.84 -2.26 -4.07
CA ASP A 107 -23.69 -3.24 -2.99
C ASP A 107 -22.20 -3.56 -2.70
N PRO A 108 -21.62 -3.15 -1.55
CA PRO A 108 -20.20 -3.34 -1.28
C PRO A 108 -19.79 -4.81 -1.10
N SER A 109 -20.73 -5.74 -0.89
CA SER A 109 -20.41 -7.17 -0.80
C SER A 109 -19.98 -7.79 -2.14
N LYS A 110 -20.15 -7.02 -3.23
CA LYS A 110 -19.69 -7.35 -4.59
C LYS A 110 -18.41 -6.63 -4.99
N SER A 111 -17.60 -6.18 -4.03
CA SER A 111 -16.35 -5.43 -4.28
C SER A 111 -15.46 -6.10 -5.32
N ASP A 112 -15.35 -7.41 -5.29
CA ASP A 112 -14.43 -8.17 -6.14
C ASP A 112 -14.92 -8.22 -7.59
N GLU A 113 -16.24 -8.30 -7.79
CA GLU A 113 -16.88 -8.18 -9.11
C GLU A 113 -16.57 -6.80 -9.69
N TYR A 114 -16.79 -5.72 -8.92
CA TYR A 114 -16.52 -4.37 -9.41
C TYR A 114 -15.04 -4.11 -9.67
N GLY A 115 -14.14 -4.63 -8.83
CA GLY A 115 -12.69 -4.52 -9.04
C GLY A 115 -12.26 -5.19 -10.35
N ARG A 116 -12.81 -6.36 -10.64
CA ARG A 116 -12.57 -7.09 -11.89
C ARG A 116 -13.13 -6.36 -13.11
N GLU A 117 -14.41 -5.98 -13.06
CA GLU A 117 -15.07 -5.24 -14.14
C GLU A 117 -14.36 -3.92 -14.44
N PHE A 118 -13.91 -3.20 -13.40
CA PHE A 118 -13.14 -1.98 -13.55
C PHE A 118 -11.81 -2.23 -14.27
N ALA A 119 -11.05 -3.24 -13.85
CA ALA A 119 -9.76 -3.57 -14.46
C ALA A 119 -9.91 -4.00 -15.93
N GLU A 120 -10.93 -4.81 -16.25
CA GLU A 120 -11.25 -5.23 -17.62
C GLU A 120 -11.66 -4.05 -18.49
N LYS A 121 -12.51 -3.16 -17.98
CA LYS A 121 -12.92 -1.94 -18.67
C LYS A 121 -11.74 -1.01 -18.92
N LEU A 122 -10.91 -0.77 -17.90
CA LEU A 122 -9.72 0.06 -18.02
C LEU A 122 -8.74 -0.52 -19.05
N SER A 123 -8.60 -1.84 -19.09
CA SER A 123 -7.82 -2.54 -20.12
C SER A 123 -8.36 -2.25 -21.53
N ALA A 124 -9.67 -2.37 -21.73
CA ALA A 124 -10.31 -2.08 -23.02
C ALA A 124 -10.16 -0.61 -23.46
N GLU A 125 -10.24 0.34 -22.52
CA GLU A 125 -10.17 1.78 -22.80
C GLU A 125 -8.74 2.27 -23.07
N THR A 126 -7.74 1.67 -22.42
CA THR A 126 -6.35 2.14 -22.46
C THR A 126 -5.45 1.31 -23.36
N GLY A 127 -5.85 0.08 -23.68
CA GLY A 127 -5.04 -0.89 -24.41
C GLY A 127 -3.96 -1.57 -23.57
N VAL A 128 -3.85 -1.25 -22.28
CA VAL A 128 -2.99 -1.97 -21.32
C VAL A 128 -3.69 -3.28 -20.97
N PRO A 129 -3.07 -4.47 -21.13
CA PRO A 129 -3.78 -5.73 -20.99
C PRO A 129 -4.23 -6.01 -19.55
N TYR A 130 -5.40 -6.62 -19.39
CA TYR A 130 -5.81 -7.20 -18.11
C TYR A 130 -4.94 -8.43 -17.80
N ALA A 131 -4.15 -8.35 -16.74
CA ALA A 131 -3.18 -9.36 -16.32
C ALA A 131 -3.78 -10.42 -15.38
N GLY A 132 -5.07 -10.30 -15.03
CA GLY A 132 -5.81 -11.29 -14.25
C GLY A 132 -6.25 -10.81 -12.87
N HIS A 133 -6.93 -11.72 -12.17
CA HIS A 133 -7.41 -11.53 -10.80
C HIS A 133 -6.50 -12.33 -9.86
N ILE A 134 -6.01 -11.68 -8.80
CA ILE A 134 -5.19 -12.32 -7.77
C ILE A 134 -6.14 -12.86 -6.69
N ASP A 135 -6.33 -14.18 -6.67
CA ASP A 135 -7.19 -14.84 -5.67
C ASP A 135 -6.48 -14.99 -4.31
N GLU A 136 -5.17 -15.31 -4.32
CA GLU A 136 -4.37 -15.54 -3.12
C GLU A 136 -3.38 -14.39 -2.90
N LEU A 137 -3.58 -13.64 -1.82
CA LEU A 137 -2.72 -12.53 -1.43
C LEU A 137 -1.54 -13.02 -0.57
N ALA A 138 -0.40 -12.34 -0.65
CA ALA A 138 0.77 -12.59 0.19
C ALA A 138 0.61 -12.05 1.63
N ARG A 139 -0.60 -12.16 2.19
CA ARG A 139 -0.98 -11.79 3.57
C ARG A 139 -2.17 -12.65 4.01
N PRO A 140 -2.50 -12.71 5.31
CA PRO A 140 -3.71 -13.38 5.77
C PRO A 140 -4.97 -12.79 5.13
N GLU A 141 -5.94 -13.64 4.79
CA GLU A 141 -7.14 -13.24 4.04
C GLU A 141 -7.95 -12.16 4.77
N GLU A 142 -8.15 -12.35 6.08
CA GLU A 142 -9.07 -11.51 6.87
C GLU A 142 -8.46 -10.21 7.42
N PHE A 143 -7.13 -10.01 7.34
CA PHE A 143 -6.53 -8.78 7.86
C PHE A 143 -5.26 -8.35 7.14
N HIS A 144 -4.95 -7.06 7.26
CA HIS A 144 -3.73 -6.44 6.79
C HIS A 144 -2.64 -6.49 7.88
N ASP A 145 -1.52 -7.12 7.56
CA ASP A 145 -0.35 -7.23 8.45
C ASP A 145 0.76 -6.23 8.08
N ALA A 146 0.42 -5.16 7.38
CA ALA A 146 1.31 -4.03 7.13
C ALA A 146 1.57 -3.17 8.39
N ILE A 147 2.85 -2.86 8.68
CA ILE A 147 3.26 -1.89 9.71
C ILE A 147 3.91 -0.63 9.12
N ALA A 148 4.07 -0.60 7.79
CA ALA A 148 4.58 0.56 7.07
C ALA A 148 3.70 0.93 5.86
N CYS A 149 3.85 2.16 5.40
CA CYS A 149 3.45 2.62 4.08
C CYS A 149 4.66 3.32 3.43
N TYR A 150 5.09 2.80 2.29
CA TYR A 150 6.16 3.35 1.48
C TYR A 150 5.58 4.35 0.48
N TYR A 151 5.89 5.63 0.66
CA TYR A 151 5.49 6.72 -0.22
C TYR A 151 6.58 6.93 -1.27
N ASP A 152 6.47 6.19 -2.38
CA ASP A 152 7.56 5.93 -3.32
C ASP A 152 7.72 7.00 -4.40
N MET A 153 8.81 7.76 -4.32
CA MET A 153 9.24 8.71 -5.35
C MET A 153 10.25 8.12 -6.34
N SER A 154 10.79 6.92 -6.09
CA SER A 154 11.71 6.22 -7.00
C SER A 154 10.99 5.64 -8.21
N GLY A 155 9.75 5.15 -8.02
CA GLY A 155 8.90 4.54 -9.05
C GLY A 155 9.30 3.10 -9.39
N SER A 156 10.12 2.49 -8.55
CA SER A 156 10.55 1.10 -8.65
C SER A 156 10.79 0.48 -7.27
N PHE A 157 10.21 1.04 -6.21
CA PHE A 157 10.41 0.51 -4.88
C PHE A 157 9.48 -0.67 -4.59
N ASP A 158 10.05 -1.81 -4.23
CA ASP A 158 9.35 -3.02 -3.80
C ASP A 158 10.00 -3.57 -2.51
N PRO A 159 9.38 -3.36 -1.33
CA PRO A 159 9.94 -3.84 -0.07
C PRO A 159 9.95 -5.37 0.05
N SER A 160 9.19 -6.10 -0.79
CA SER A 160 9.09 -7.56 -0.68
C SER A 160 10.38 -8.30 -1.07
N HIS A 161 11.27 -7.63 -1.79
CA HIS A 161 12.58 -8.17 -2.16
C HIS A 161 13.58 -8.19 -1.00
N VAL A 162 13.29 -7.51 0.12
CA VAL A 162 14.21 -7.36 1.24
C VAL A 162 13.50 -7.70 2.55
N ALA A 163 13.83 -8.87 3.11
CA ALA A 163 13.17 -9.39 4.30
C ALA A 163 13.33 -8.52 5.56
N ASP A 164 14.40 -7.71 5.62
CA ASP A 164 14.67 -6.81 6.75
C ASP A 164 13.91 -5.47 6.65
N LEU A 165 13.16 -5.23 5.57
CA LEU A 165 12.24 -4.09 5.51
C LEU A 165 10.90 -4.45 6.18
N PRO A 166 10.28 -3.52 6.94
CA PRO A 166 8.94 -3.73 7.44
C PRO A 166 7.95 -4.04 6.32
N LYS A 167 7.03 -4.98 6.53
CA LYS A 167 5.97 -5.22 5.56
C LYS A 167 5.06 -3.99 5.50
N GLY A 168 4.67 -3.59 4.30
CA GLY A 168 3.92 -2.36 4.15
C GLY A 168 3.20 -2.22 2.82
N PHE A 169 2.25 -1.29 2.83
CA PHE A 169 1.63 -0.78 1.61
C PHE A 169 2.65 0.00 0.80
N VAL A 170 2.49 0.05 -0.52
CA VAL A 170 3.29 0.92 -1.39
C VAL A 170 2.37 1.87 -2.12
N VAL A 171 2.65 3.17 -2.05
CA VAL A 171 1.99 4.21 -2.85
C VAL A 171 2.99 4.71 -3.86
N SER A 172 2.79 4.43 -5.16
CA SER A 172 3.74 4.80 -6.22
C SER A 172 3.69 6.29 -6.58
N ARG A 173 3.93 7.14 -5.58
CA ARG A 173 3.78 8.60 -5.61
C ARG A 173 4.42 9.27 -6.82
N LYS A 174 5.57 8.78 -7.30
CA LYS A 174 6.27 9.32 -8.49
C LYS A 174 5.35 9.58 -9.68
N PHE A 175 4.36 8.73 -9.87
CA PHE A 175 3.50 8.74 -11.05
C PHE A 175 2.10 9.32 -10.79
N LEU A 176 1.82 9.78 -9.57
CA LEU A 176 0.49 10.17 -9.13
C LEU A 176 0.40 11.68 -8.91
N PRO A 177 -0.78 12.29 -9.07
CA PRO A 177 -1.05 13.61 -8.52
C PRO A 177 -0.92 13.60 -6.99
N ALA A 178 -0.37 14.69 -6.41
CA ALA A 178 -0.13 14.80 -4.97
C ALA A 178 -1.38 14.51 -4.13
N GLU A 179 -2.50 15.15 -4.47
CA GLU A 179 -3.77 15.01 -3.75
C GLU A 179 -4.27 13.56 -3.73
N TYR A 180 -4.12 12.85 -4.85
CA TYR A 180 -4.55 11.45 -4.95
C TYR A 180 -3.64 10.53 -4.14
N ALA A 181 -2.32 10.70 -4.24
CA ALA A 181 -1.38 9.91 -3.46
C ALA A 181 -1.52 10.15 -1.94
N GLN A 182 -1.82 11.39 -1.53
CA GLN A 182 -2.15 11.72 -0.14
C GLN A 182 -3.41 11.00 0.34
N LYS A 183 -4.43 10.86 -0.52
CA LYS A 183 -5.63 10.07 -0.23
C LYS A 183 -5.31 8.58 -0.08
N GLU A 184 -4.45 8.02 -0.92
CA GLU A 184 -4.00 6.63 -0.79
C GLU A 184 -3.19 6.38 0.48
N LEU A 185 -2.30 7.32 0.84
CA LEU A 185 -1.58 7.29 2.10
C LEU A 185 -2.54 7.32 3.29
N GLU A 186 -3.56 8.18 3.25
CA GLU A 186 -4.60 8.25 4.29
C GLU A 186 -5.39 6.94 4.39
N ILE A 187 -5.70 6.29 3.27
CA ILE A 187 -6.35 4.97 3.25
C ILE A 187 -5.44 3.92 3.90
N ALA A 188 -4.16 3.84 3.51
CA ALA A 188 -3.20 2.89 4.06
C ALA A 188 -3.07 3.03 5.59
N ILE A 189 -2.92 4.26 6.08
CA ILE A 189 -2.85 4.53 7.52
C ILE A 189 -4.17 4.12 8.21
N SER A 190 -5.32 4.49 7.64
CA SER A 190 -6.63 4.17 8.22
C SER A 190 -6.89 2.67 8.32
N ILE A 191 -6.41 1.88 7.34
CA ILE A 191 -6.45 0.42 7.39
C ILE A 191 -5.60 -0.07 8.55
N ALA A 192 -4.33 0.36 8.62
CA ALA A 192 -3.39 -0.11 9.62
C ALA A 192 -3.88 0.15 11.06
N VAL A 193 -4.31 1.38 11.35
CA VAL A 193 -4.76 1.81 12.70
C VAL A 193 -6.22 1.44 13.01
N GLY A 194 -6.95 0.88 12.04
CA GLY A 194 -8.33 0.47 12.18
C GLY A 194 -8.52 -1.04 12.37
N ASP A 195 -9.76 -1.49 12.23
CA ASP A 195 -10.16 -2.89 12.50
C ASP A 195 -9.64 -3.89 11.45
N HIS A 196 -9.28 -3.41 10.26
CA HIS A 196 -8.75 -4.23 9.18
C HIS A 196 -7.24 -4.49 9.29
N GLY A 197 -6.53 -3.75 10.15
CA GLY A 197 -5.10 -3.85 10.36
C GLY A 197 -4.75 -4.25 11.79
N TYR A 198 -3.72 -3.62 12.34
CA TYR A 198 -3.26 -3.87 13.71
C TYR A 198 -4.06 -3.11 14.78
N GLY A 199 -4.73 -2.01 14.42
CA GLY A 199 -5.66 -1.33 15.32
C GLY A 199 -4.97 -0.76 16.55
N GLU A 200 -5.44 -1.15 17.73
CA GLU A 200 -4.95 -0.69 19.03
C GLU A 200 -3.50 -1.10 19.35
N LEU A 201 -2.94 -2.09 18.64
CA LEU A 201 -1.54 -2.46 18.79
C LEU A 201 -0.60 -1.35 18.28
N ILE A 202 -1.06 -0.48 17.38
CA ILE A 202 -0.30 0.69 16.93
C ILE A 202 -0.43 1.81 17.96
N THR A 203 0.71 2.15 18.57
CA THR A 203 0.83 3.16 19.64
C THR A 203 1.95 4.14 19.32
N ALA A 204 2.20 5.12 20.21
CA ALA A 204 3.34 6.02 20.08
C ALA A 204 4.70 5.27 20.19
N GLU A 205 4.74 4.20 20.98
CA GLU A 205 5.92 3.36 21.20
C GLU A 205 6.12 2.34 20.06
N ASN A 206 5.03 1.92 19.41
CA ASN A 206 5.05 1.04 18.24
C ASN A 206 4.21 1.66 17.11
N PRO A 207 4.70 2.74 16.47
CA PRO A 207 3.92 3.47 15.50
C PRO A 207 3.88 2.77 14.15
N PHE A 208 2.85 3.07 13.38
CA PHE A 208 2.85 2.79 11.94
C PHE A 208 3.84 3.73 11.24
N LEU A 209 4.68 3.19 10.38
CA LEU A 209 5.73 3.96 9.71
C LEU A 209 5.24 4.45 8.34
N VAL A 210 5.34 5.75 8.09
CA VAL A 210 5.24 6.31 6.74
C VAL A 210 6.66 6.61 6.26
N VAL A 211 7.17 5.78 5.36
CA VAL A 211 8.53 5.89 4.85
C VAL A 211 8.49 6.58 3.49
N VAL A 212 9.01 7.81 3.42
CA VAL A 212 9.17 8.51 2.13
C VAL A 212 10.42 7.98 1.45
N VAL A 213 10.24 7.29 0.33
CA VAL A 213 11.34 6.63 -0.40
C VAL A 213 11.80 7.53 -1.53
N GLY A 214 13.04 8.04 -1.41
CA GLY A 214 13.62 9.00 -2.33
C GLY A 214 12.83 10.31 -2.43
N GLY A 215 13.14 11.09 -3.49
CA GLY A 215 12.40 12.30 -3.85
C GLY A 215 12.93 13.60 -3.24
N ASP A 216 12.15 14.66 -3.43
CA ASP A 216 12.45 16.00 -2.94
C ASP A 216 11.76 16.28 -1.59
N GLY A 217 12.01 17.45 -1.02
CA GLY A 217 11.39 17.86 0.24
C GLY A 217 9.86 18.05 0.18
N ASN A 218 9.20 17.93 -0.99
CA ASN A 218 7.75 18.07 -1.10
C ASN A 218 7.02 16.79 -0.71
N ALA A 219 7.47 15.62 -1.13
CA ALA A 219 6.87 14.35 -0.72
C ALA A 219 6.88 14.19 0.81
N LEU A 220 7.97 14.62 1.47
CA LEU A 220 8.07 14.65 2.92
C LEU A 220 7.05 15.60 3.57
N LYS A 221 6.79 16.77 2.98
CA LYS A 221 5.76 17.70 3.46
C LYS A 221 4.37 17.10 3.30
N GLU A 222 4.08 16.53 2.13
CA GLU A 222 2.80 15.87 1.82
C GLU A 222 2.48 14.78 2.84
N ALA A 223 3.44 13.87 3.10
CA ALA A 223 3.29 12.79 4.08
C ALA A 223 3.06 13.34 5.50
N ARG A 224 3.84 14.33 5.93
CA ARG A 224 3.68 14.96 7.25
C ARG A 224 2.31 15.61 7.45
N GLU A 225 1.74 16.24 6.41
CA GLU A 225 0.41 16.83 6.53
C GLU A 225 -0.68 15.77 6.76
N ILE A 226 -0.56 14.60 6.11
CA ILE A 226 -1.51 13.50 6.32
C ILE A 226 -1.34 12.87 7.70
N VAL A 227 -0.10 12.62 8.13
CA VAL A 227 0.20 11.98 9.42
C VAL A 227 -0.33 12.77 10.62
N LYS A 228 -0.39 14.12 10.55
CA LYS A 228 -0.97 14.94 11.63
C LYS A 228 -2.38 14.54 12.03
N LYS A 229 -3.18 13.97 11.11
CA LYS A 229 -4.55 13.53 11.38
C LYS A 229 -4.61 12.32 12.34
N PHE A 230 -3.51 11.58 12.46
CA PHE A 230 -3.43 10.32 13.20
C PHE A 230 -2.61 10.42 14.50
N GLY A 231 -2.09 11.61 14.81
CA GLY A 231 -1.38 11.88 16.06
C GLY A 231 -0.03 11.18 16.14
N ASP A 232 0.30 10.68 17.32
CA ASP A 232 1.57 10.02 17.66
C ASP A 232 1.63 8.53 17.26
N LYS A 233 0.49 7.95 16.86
CA LYS A 233 0.40 6.57 16.35
C LYS A 233 1.11 6.35 15.02
N VAL A 234 1.48 7.42 14.33
CA VAL A 234 2.06 7.35 12.99
C VAL A 234 3.31 8.22 12.94
N ARG A 235 4.41 7.66 12.44
CA ARG A 235 5.71 8.35 12.37
C ARG A 235 6.19 8.42 10.94
N VAL A 236 6.64 9.60 10.52
CA VAL A 236 7.23 9.81 9.19
C VAL A 236 8.74 9.60 9.25
N GLU A 237 9.23 8.75 8.36
CA GLU A 237 10.63 8.42 8.15
C GLU A 237 11.03 8.69 6.70
N THR A 238 12.34 8.68 6.42
CA THR A 238 12.87 8.86 5.06
C THR A 238 13.88 7.76 4.74
N LEU A 239 13.75 7.20 3.55
CA LEU A 239 14.69 6.25 2.94
C LEU A 239 15.35 6.93 1.74
#